data_AF-A0A967HW12-F1
#
_entry.id   AF-A0A967HW12-F1
#
_cell.length_a   1.000
_cell.length_b   1.000
_cell.length_c   1.000
_cell.angle_alpha   90.00
_cell.angle_beta   90.00
_cell.angle_gamma   90.00
#
_symmetry.space_group_name_H-M   'P 1'
#
loop_
_entity.id
_entity.type
_entity.pdbx_description
1 polymer ?
#
loop_
_entity_poly.entity_id
_entity_poly.type
_entity_poly.pdbx_seq_one_letter_code
_entity_poly.pdbx_strand_id
1 'polypeptide(L)' 'IHSLADGLGIGLGFTISLTILGGIREILGSGKLFGAEIMWSSFEPLSFMVKAPGAFVCLGVLLGLMNIISRRRPAH' A
#
# COMPACT_ATOMS: atom_id res chain seq x y z
N ILE A 1 -7.39 -1.24 29.97
CA ILE A 1 -7.78 -2.16 28.86
C ILE A 1 -8.15 -1.37 27.61
N HIS A 2 -8.98 -0.32 27.71
CA HIS A 2 -9.34 0.56 26.58
C HIS A 2 -8.11 1.05 25.79
N SER A 3 -7.15 1.70 26.46
CA SER A 3 -5.90 2.17 25.81
C SER A 3 -5.02 1.07 25.19
N LEU A 4 -5.08 -0.18 25.68
CA LEU A 4 -4.33 -1.30 25.08
C LEU A 4 -4.98 -1.71 23.76
N ALA A 5 -6.31 -1.73 23.70
CA ALA A 5 -7.06 -2.00 22.47
C ALA A 5 -6.87 -0.87 21.45
N ASP A 6 -6.86 0.40 21.89
CA ASP A 6 -6.57 1.56 21.03
C ASP A 6 -5.14 1.50 20.45
N GLY A 7 -4.14 1.17 21.29
CA GLY A 7 -2.76 0.98 20.86
C GLY A 7 -2.58 -0.18 19.89
N LEU A 8 -3.25 -1.31 20.13
CA LEU A 8 -3.28 -2.46 19.22
C LEU A 8 -3.95 -2.12 17.89
N GLY A 9 -5.06 -1.39 17.91
CA GLY A 9 -5.77 -0.97 16.70
C GLY A 9 -4.90 -0.09 15.80
N ILE A 10 -4.19 0.87 16.38
CA ILE A 10 -3.29 1.76 15.63
C ILE A 10 -2.09 0.96 15.08
N GLY A 11 -1.45 0.13 15.90
CA GLY A 11 -0.29 -0.66 15.49
C GLY A 11 -0.61 -1.69 14.40
N LEU A 12 -1.73 -2.41 14.53
CA LEU A 12 -2.21 -3.35 13.52
C LEU A 12 -2.61 -2.63 12.24
N GLY A 13 -3.34 -1.52 12.33
CA GLY A 13 -3.71 -0.72 11.16
C GLY A 13 -2.50 -0.21 10.39
N PHE A 14 -1.46 0.23 11.10
CA PHE A 14 -0.20 0.67 10.49
C PHE A 14 0.54 -0.49 9.82
N THR A 15 0.64 -1.64 10.50
CA THR A 15 1.31 -2.83 9.96
C THR A 15 0.61 -3.31 8.69
N ILE A 16 -0.72 -3.45 8.72
CA ILE A 16 -1.52 -3.86 7.56
C ILE A 16 -1.34 -2.86 6.41
N SER A 17 -1.35 -1.56 6.70
CA SER A 17 -1.14 -0.52 5.69
C SER A 17 0.24 -0.64 5.02
N LEU A 18 1.29 -0.86 5.81
CA LEU A 18 2.65 -1.08 5.31
C LEU A 18 2.75 -2.39 4.49
N THR A 19 2.10 -3.46 4.94
CA THR A 19 2.07 -4.74 4.22
C THR A 19 1.39 -4.61 2.86
N ILE A 20 0.22 -3.95 2.80
CA ILE A 20 -0.51 -3.73 1.54
C ILE A 20 0.31 -2.82 0.62
N LEU A 21 0.86 -1.72 1.14
CA LEU A 21 1.71 -0.81 0.38
C LEU A 21 2.97 -1.52 -0.16
N GLY A 22 3.64 -2.31 0.67
CA GLY A 22 4.79 -3.13 0.28
C GLY A 22 4.44 -4.15 -0.79
N GLY A 23 3.33 -4.87 -0.63
CA GLY A 23 2.85 -5.84 -1.61
C GLY A 23 2.52 -5.21 -2.97
N ILE A 24 1.81 -4.08 -2.98
CA ILE A 24 1.55 -3.32 -4.21
C ILE A 24 2.88 -2.87 -4.85
N ARG A 25 3.86 -2.46 -4.04
CA ARG A 25 5.20 -2.07 -4.52
C ARG A 25 5.98 -3.22 -5.12
N GLU A 26 5.87 -4.40 -4.56
CA GLU A 26 6.53 -5.61 -5.03
C GLU A 26 5.91 -6.12 -6.34
N ILE A 27 4.56 -6.13 -6.40
CA ILE A 27 3.82 -6.55 -7.59
C ILE A 27 4.15 -5.65 -8.77
N LEU A 28 4.02 -4.33 -8.61
CA LEU A 28 4.26 -3.39 -9.69
C LEU A 28 5.76 -3.25 -9.99
N GLY A 29 6.63 -3.37 -8.98
CA GLY A 29 8.07 -3.19 -9.11
C GLY A 29 8.84 -4.38 -9.70
N SER A 30 8.38 -5.61 -9.42
CA SER A 30 9.08 -6.87 -9.74
C SER A 30 8.17 -7.91 -10.40
N GLY A 31 6.85 -7.69 -10.43
CA GLY A 31 5.88 -8.69 -10.93
C GLY A 31 5.65 -9.84 -9.96
N LYS A 32 6.23 -9.78 -8.75
CA LYS A 32 6.23 -10.82 -7.73
C LYS A 32 5.53 -10.32 -6.47
N LEU A 33 4.91 -11.22 -5.72
CA LEU A 33 4.35 -10.94 -4.40
C LEU A 33 4.84 -12.01 -3.43
N PHE A 34 5.55 -11.60 -2.39
CA PHE A 34 6.19 -12.49 -1.42
C PHE A 34 7.05 -13.59 -2.08
N GLY A 35 7.68 -13.26 -3.21
CA GLY A 35 8.50 -14.20 -3.99
C GLY A 35 7.72 -15.11 -4.97
N ALA A 36 6.39 -15.12 -4.95
CA ALA A 36 5.57 -15.80 -5.95
C ALA A 36 5.39 -14.93 -7.19
N GLU A 37 5.62 -15.48 -8.38
CA GLU A 37 5.43 -14.77 -9.66
C GLU A 37 3.94 -14.74 -10.00
N ILE A 38 3.32 -13.58 -9.83
CA ILE A 38 1.86 -13.39 -10.04
C ILE A 38 1.58 -12.86 -11.45
N MET A 39 2.49 -12.06 -12.00
CA MET A 39 2.32 -11.47 -13.31
C MET A 39 2.75 -12.44 -14.42
N TRP A 40 1.98 -12.47 -15.51
CA TRP A 40 2.27 -13.29 -16.69
C TRP A 40 3.60 -12.85 -17.33
N SER A 41 4.26 -13.76 -18.07
CA SER A 41 5.59 -13.57 -18.70
C SER A 41 5.75 -12.32 -19.59
N SER A 42 4.67 -11.58 -19.88
CA SER A 42 4.69 -10.37 -20.69
C SER A 42 4.67 -9.08 -19.86
N PHE A 43 4.67 -9.17 -18.53
CA PHE A 43 4.69 -7.99 -17.66
C PHE A 43 6.12 -7.52 -17.48
N GLU A 44 6.43 -6.34 -18.03
CA GLU A 44 7.72 -5.71 -17.79
C GLU A 44 7.70 -5.04 -16.40
N PRO A 45 8.48 -5.55 -15.44
CA PRO A 45 8.43 -5.05 -14.07
C PRO A 45 8.81 -3.57 -14.03
N LEU A 46 7.97 -2.74 -13.41
CA LEU A 46 8.23 -1.30 -13.25
C LEU A 46 9.28 -1.10 -12.14
N SER A 47 10.53 -1.46 -12.40
CA SER A 47 11.65 -1.33 -11.46
C SER A 47 11.82 0.09 -10.89
N PHE A 48 11.29 1.10 -11.57
CA PHE A 48 11.17 2.47 -11.06
C PHE A 48 10.45 2.54 -9.70
N MET A 49 9.47 1.68 -9.46
CA MET A 49 8.62 1.72 -8.28
C MET A 49 9.29 1.20 -7.00
N VAL A 50 10.35 0.41 -7.16
CA VAL A 50 11.22 -0.03 -6.06
C VAL A 50 12.14 1.11 -5.60
N LYS A 51 12.55 1.99 -6.52
CA LYS A 51 13.44 3.12 -6.22
C LYS A 51 12.74 4.18 -5.37
N ALA A 52 13.54 5.05 -4.72
CA ALA A 52 13.08 6.18 -3.92
C ALA A 52 11.93 7.01 -4.56
N PRO A 53 11.98 7.41 -5.86
CA PRO A 53 10.88 8.16 -6.48
C PRO A 53 9.56 7.37 -6.56
N GLY A 54 9.62 6.04 -6.70
CA GLY A 54 8.44 5.17 -6.71
C GLY A 54 7.64 5.21 -5.41
N ALA A 55 8.32 5.33 -4.26
CA ALA A 55 7.67 5.41 -2.97
C ALA A 55 6.80 6.68 -2.84
N PHE A 56 7.27 7.82 -3.35
CA PHE A 56 6.51 9.07 -3.35
C PHE A 56 5.27 9.00 -4.25
N VAL A 57 5.39 8.34 -5.41
CA VAL A 57 4.24 8.12 -6.30
C VAL A 57 3.19 7.26 -5.62
N CYS A 58 3.57 6.13 -5.01
CA CYS A 58 2.63 5.29 -4.27
C CYS A 58 1.97 6.03 -3.10
N LEU A 59 2.72 6.85 -2.36
CA LEU A 59 2.16 7.71 -1.32
C LEU A 59 1.15 8.71 -1.89
N GLY A 60 1.48 9.38 -3.00
CA GLY A 60 0.57 10.32 -3.67
C GLY A 60 -0.73 9.66 -4.14
N VAL A 61 -0.64 8.44 -4.71
CA VAL A 61 -1.80 7.65 -5.12
C VAL A 61 -2.64 7.23 -3.91
N LEU A 62 -2.01 6.75 -2.83
CA LEU A 62 -2.72 6.40 -1.59
C LEU A 62 -3.42 7.60 -0.96
N LEU A 63 -2.75 8.74 -0.88
CA LEU A 63 -3.34 9.98 -0.36
C LEU A 63 -4.50 10.46 -1.24
N GLY A 64 -4.37 10.37 -2.57
CA GLY A 64 -5.45 10.66 -3.50
C GLY A 64 -6.65 9.73 -3.31
N LEU A 65 -6.40 8.43 -3.16
CA LEU A 65 -7.42 7.42 -2.90
C LEU A 65 -8.12 7.68 -1.56
N MET A 66 -7.36 7.95 -0.50
CA MET A 66 -7.90 8.31 0.81
C MET A 66 -8.74 9.60 0.74
N ASN A 67 -8.31 10.60 -0.01
CA ASN A 67 -9.07 11.83 -0.19
C ASN A 67 -10.39 11.59 -0.93
N ILE A 68 -10.40 10.73 -1.96
CA ILE A 68 -11.62 10.33 -2.67
C ILE A 68 -12.57 9.57 -1.74
N ILE A 69 -12.06 8.59 -0.99
CA ILE A 69 -12.84 7.80 -0.03
C ILE A 69 -13.36 8.69 1.10
N SER A 70 -12.55 9.61 1.59
CA SER A 70 -12.93 10.58 2.63
C SER A 70 -14.03 11.52 2.13
N ARG A 71 -13.92 12.03 0.89
CA ARG A 71 -14.98 12.81 0.24
C ARG A 71 -16.28 12.02 0.02
N ARG A 72 -16.20 10.70 -0.08
CA ARG A 72 -17.37 9.80 -0.19
C ARG A 72 -18.00 9.47 1.15
N ARG A 73 -17.36 9.78 2.28
CA ARG A 73 -18.02 9.73 3.59
C ARG A 73 -18.85 11.00 3.72
N PRO A 74 -20.20 10.94 3.66
CA PRO A 74 -20.99 12.05 4.14
C PRO A 74 -20.56 12.28 5.59
N ALA A 75 -20.09 13.49 5.87
CA ALA A 75 -19.85 13.95 7.23
C ALA A 75 -21.16 13.72 8.00
N HIS A 76 -21.14 12.76 8.91
CA HIS A 76 -22.15 12.60 9.94
C HIS A 76 -21.51 12.97 11.26
#